data_AF-A0A5K1D0N4-F1
#
_entry.id   AF-A0A5K1D0N4-F1
#
_cell.length_a   1.000
_cell.length_b   1.000
_cell.length_c   1.000
_cell.angle_alpha   90.00
_cell.angle_beta   90.00
_cell.angle_gamma   90.00
#
_symmetry.space_group_name_H-M   'P 1'
#
loop_
_entity.id
_entity.type
_entity.pdbx_description
1 polymer ?
#
loop_
_entity_poly.entity_id
_entity_poly.type
_entity_poly.pdbx_seq_one_letter_code
_entity_poly.pdbx_strand_id
1 'polypeptide(L)' 'PGITAGKAAGMEVVAVPSIPNQTHLYGSADEVINSLLDLQLEKWGLPQFED' A
#
# COMPACT_ATOMS: atom_id res chain seq x y z
N PRO A 1 10.49 -3.66 -6.65
CA PRO A 1 10.09 -5.07 -6.88
C PRO A 1 9.00 -5.45 -5.88
N GLY A 2 7.91 -6.08 -6.33
CA GLY A 2 6.61 -6.08 -5.64
C GLY A 2 5.72 -4.95 -6.18
N ILE A 3 5.99 -3.71 -5.79
CA ILE A 3 5.21 -2.53 -6.24
C ILE A 3 5.18 -2.41 -7.75
N THR A 4 6.37 -2.42 -8.39
CA THR A 4 6.48 -2.32 -9.85
C THR A 4 5.73 -3.44 -10.57
N ALA A 5 5.68 -4.65 -10.01
CA ALA A 5 4.94 -5.77 -10.60
C ALA A 5 3.43 -5.58 -10.46
N GLY A 6 2.94 -5.14 -9.29
CA GLY A 6 1.54 -4.80 -9.08
C GLY A 6 1.06 -3.67 -10.01
N LYS A 7 1.85 -2.60 -10.11
CA LYS A 7 1.55 -1.50 -11.04
C LYS A 7 1.55 -1.94 -12.50
N ALA A 8 2.49 -2.79 -12.92
CA ALA A 8 2.53 -3.35 -14.27
C ALA A 8 1.33 -4.27 -14.58
N ALA A 9 0.75 -4.90 -13.56
CA ALA A 9 -0.48 -5.69 -13.67
C ALA A 9 -1.77 -4.85 -13.64
N GLY A 10 -1.67 -3.52 -13.54
CA GLY A 10 -2.83 -2.62 -13.44
C GLY A 10 -3.52 -2.66 -12.08
N MET A 11 -2.85 -3.16 -11.04
CA MET A 11 -3.37 -3.20 -9.68
C MET A 11 -3.06 -1.90 -8.93
N GLU A 12 -3.91 -1.58 -7.97
CA GLU A 12 -3.61 -0.60 -6.93
C GLU A 12 -2.70 -1.22 -5.88
N VAL A 13 -1.67 -0.49 -5.47
CA VAL A 13 -0.62 -1.01 -4.60
C VAL A 13 -0.48 -0.17 -3.34
N VAL A 14 -0.71 -0.82 -2.19
CA VAL A 14 -0.37 -0.27 -0.88
C VAL A 14 0.93 -0.89 -0.39
N ALA A 15 1.90 -0.05 -0.05
CA ALA A 15 3.20 -0.49 0.46
C ALA A 15 3.25 -0.39 1.99
N VAL A 16 3.69 -1.46 2.64
CA VAL A 16 4.01 -1.48 4.08
C VAL A 16 5.51 -1.69 4.26
N PRO A 17 6.30 -0.62 4.49
CA PRO A 17 7.74 -0.73 4.67
C PRO A 17 8.09 -1.51 5.93
N SER A 18 8.90 -2.57 5.80
CA SER A 18 9.52 -3.22 6.96
C SER A 18 10.68 -2.41 7.55
N ILE A 19 11.29 -1.54 6.72
CA ILE A 19 12.38 -0.64 7.11
C ILE A 19 11.92 0.81 6.96
N PRO A 20 11.84 1.59 8.05
CA PRO A 20 11.48 3.00 7.98
C PRO A 20 12.54 3.83 7.23
N ASN A 21 12.11 4.96 6.65
CA ASN A 21 12.95 5.95 5.94
C ASN A 21 13.51 5.56 4.55
N GLN A 22 13.06 4.47 3.94
CA GLN A 22 13.36 4.16 2.52
C GLN A 22 12.26 4.64 1.55
N THR A 23 11.70 5.83 1.78
CA THR A 23 10.56 6.39 1.04
C THR A 23 10.76 6.42 -0.48
N HIS A 24 11.99 6.58 -0.95
CA HIS A 24 12.36 6.55 -2.37
C HIS A 24 12.12 5.18 -3.05
N LEU A 25 12.11 4.08 -2.29
CA LEU A 25 11.81 2.74 -2.84
C LEU A 25 10.31 2.48 -3.03
N TYR A 26 9.46 3.29 -2.38
CA TYR A 26 8.01 3.12 -2.36
C TYR A 26 7.25 4.17 -3.18
N GLY A 27 7.93 5.13 -3.79
CA GLY A 27 7.32 6.29 -4.46
C GLY A 27 6.45 6.00 -5.69
N SER A 28 6.30 4.73 -6.08
CA SER A 28 5.38 4.28 -7.15
C SER A 28 4.14 3.54 -6.61
N ALA A 29 4.04 3.35 -5.29
CA ALA A 29 2.84 2.84 -4.65
C ALA A 29 1.78 3.94 -4.57
N ASP A 30 0.52 3.53 -4.58
CA ASP A 30 -0.64 4.42 -4.48
C ASP A 30 -0.82 4.92 -3.04
N GLU A 31 -0.44 4.10 -2.06
CA GLU A 31 -0.39 4.48 -0.65
C GLU A 31 0.81 3.82 0.04
N VAL A 32 1.41 4.52 1.00
CA VAL A 32 2.48 3.97 1.86
C VAL A 32 2.02 4.12 3.30
N ILE A 33 1.87 3.00 3.99
CA ILE A 33 1.39 2.93 5.38
C ILE A 33 2.46 2.31 6.28
N ASN A 34 2.42 2.61 7.58
CA ASN A 34 3.42 2.09 8.53
C ASN A 34 3.07 0.68 9.02
N SER A 35 1.79 0.35 9.07
CA SER A 35 1.26 -0.95 9.48
C SER A 35 0.02 -1.30 8.65
N LEU A 36 -0.27 -2.60 8.47
CA LEU A 36 -1.54 -3.05 7.86
C LEU A 36 -2.77 -2.57 8.65
N LEU A 37 -2.62 -2.29 9.94
CA LEU A 37 -3.68 -1.71 10.77
C LEU A 37 -4.04 -0.28 10.38
N ASP A 38 -3.16 0.42 9.66
CA ASP A 38 -3.40 1.78 9.18
C ASP A 38 -4.18 1.81 7.84
N LEU A 39 -4.45 0.64 7.25
CA LEU A 39 -5.15 0.54 5.97
C LEU A 39 -6.63 0.94 6.14
N GLN A 40 -7.03 1.99 5.43
CA GLN A 40 -8.42 2.46 5.38
C GLN A 40 -9.09 1.94 4.10
N LEU A 41 -9.84 0.84 4.23
CA LEU A 41 -10.53 0.17 3.13
C LEU A 41 -11.53 1.09 2.41
N GLU A 42 -12.10 2.05 3.12
CA GLU A 42 -13.09 3.00 2.62
C GLU A 42 -12.53 3.91 1.52
N LYS A 43 -11.21 4.22 1.57
CA LYS A 43 -10.53 4.98 0.50
C LYS A 43 -10.57 4.27 -0.85
N TRP A 44 -10.70 2.94 -0.81
CA TRP A 44 -10.74 2.06 -1.97
C TRP A 44 -12.17 1.64 -2.32
N GLY A 45 -13.19 2.25 -1.70
CA GLY A 45 -14.59 1.87 -1.86
C GLY A 45 -14.93 0.50 -1.28
N LEU A 46 -14.06 -0.06 -0.42
CA LEU A 46 -14.25 -1.33 0.25
C LEU A 46 -14.89 -1.12 1.63
N PRO A 47 -15.67 -2.10 2.14
CA PRO A 47 -16.21 -2.02 3.49
C PRO A 47 -15.08 -2.09 4.54
N GLN A 48 -15.31 -1.47 5.70
CA GLN A 48 -14.39 -1.55 6.84
C GLN A 48 -14.20 -3.02 7.27
N PHE A 49 -13.05 -3.35 7.86
CA PHE A 49 -12.86 -4.64 8.51
C PHE A 49 -13.92 -4.83 9.61
N GLU A 50 -14.51 -6.02 9.67
CA GLU A 50 -15.25 -6.47 10.85
C GLU A 50 -14.24 -7.01 11.86
N ASP A 51 -14.31 -6.53 13.11
CA ASP A 51 -13.43 -6.97 14.21
C ASP A 51 -13.69 -8.43 14.63
#